data_AF-A0A8U0U6D6-F1
#
_entry.id   AF-A0A8U0U6D6-F1
#
_cell.length_a   1.000
_cell.length_b   1.000
_cell.length_c   1.000
_cell.angle_alpha   90.00
_cell.angle_beta   90.00
_cell.angle_gamma   90.00
#
_symmetry.space_group_name_H-M   'P 1'
#
loop_
_entity.id
_entity.type
_entity.pdbx_description
1 polymer ?
#
loop_
_entity_poly.entity_id
_entity_poly.type
_entity_poly.pdbx_seq_one_letter_code
_entity_poly.pdbx_strand_id
1 'polypeptide(L)'
;MRHHVAKQSQACHFKKALGECFGAYLRYYYDPIHQKCKKFHWTGCVGNGNRFIDHQACNATCAGIHDEGSALEEDEPDTPIALILGVVLGITGGIIIGVVIFLVIQSNKNHKSAPKKVEEVKMATPLQQEPIEMA
;
A
#
# COMPACT_ATOMS: atom_id res chain seq x y z
N MET A 1 43.10 21.17 -6.02
CA MET A 1 42.54 19.88 -6.49
C MET A 1 41.54 19.27 -5.50
N ARG A 2 41.85 19.13 -4.20
CA ARG A 2 40.92 18.54 -3.20
C ARG A 2 39.53 19.19 -3.12
N HIS A 3 39.44 20.51 -3.24
CA HIS A 3 38.15 21.22 -3.19
C HIS A 3 37.23 20.97 -4.41
N HIS A 4 37.78 20.62 -5.58
CA HIS A 4 36.97 20.29 -6.75
C HIS A 4 36.33 18.91 -6.62
N VAL A 5 37.08 17.95 -6.05
CA VAL A 5 36.59 16.58 -5.80
C VAL A 5 35.44 16.59 -4.80
N ALA A 6 35.56 17.35 -3.69
CA ALA A 6 34.51 17.42 -2.68
C ALA A 6 33.19 18.08 -3.17
N LYS A 7 33.27 19.06 -4.08
CA LYS A 7 32.07 19.68 -4.68
C LYS A 7 31.39 18.75 -5.68
N GLN A 8 32.17 17.93 -6.40
CA GLN A 8 31.65 16.94 -7.33
C GLN A 8 31.02 15.75 -6.62
N SER A 9 31.55 15.32 -5.47
CA SER A 9 30.94 14.26 -4.66
C SER A 9 29.59 14.68 -4.07
N GLN A 10 29.41 15.96 -3.70
CA GLN A 10 28.11 16.47 -3.25
C GLN A 10 27.03 16.32 -4.33
N ALA A 11 27.40 16.44 -5.61
CA ALA A 11 26.47 16.30 -6.71
C ALA A 11 25.82 14.92 -6.76
N CYS A 12 26.52 13.88 -6.30
CA CYS A 12 26.04 12.51 -6.33
C CYS A 12 24.85 12.24 -5.39
N HIS A 13 24.59 13.14 -4.43
CA HIS A 13 23.44 13.06 -3.53
C HIS A 13 22.19 13.78 -4.05
N PHE A 14 22.28 14.53 -5.16
CA PHE A 14 21.10 15.17 -5.72
C PHE A 14 20.31 14.20 -6.60
N LYS A 15 18.98 14.35 -6.69
CA LYS A 15 18.18 13.66 -7.72
C LYS A 15 18.62 14.06 -9.12
N LYS A 16 18.29 13.23 -10.12
CA LYS A 16 18.35 13.65 -11.54
C LYS A 16 17.42 14.86 -11.76
N ALA A 17 17.92 15.92 -12.39
CA ALA A 17 17.12 17.10 -12.74
C ALA A 17 16.91 17.17 -14.24
N LEU A 18 15.65 17.05 -14.70
CA LEU A 18 15.29 17.12 -16.12
C LEU A 18 15.58 18.51 -16.71
N GLY A 19 15.37 19.58 -15.93
CA GLY A 19 15.45 20.96 -16.41
C GLY A 19 14.14 21.43 -17.05
N GLU A 20 14.09 22.70 -17.45
CA GLU A 20 12.85 23.38 -17.89
C GLU A 20 12.86 23.78 -19.38
N CYS A 21 13.87 23.33 -20.13
CA CYS A 21 13.94 23.53 -21.58
C CYS A 21 13.19 22.42 -22.34
N PHE A 22 13.27 22.44 -23.69
CA PHE A 22 12.57 21.51 -24.57
C PHE A 22 13.48 20.55 -25.34
N GLY A 23 14.77 20.48 -24.98
CA GLY A 23 15.71 19.53 -25.60
C GLY A 23 15.60 18.11 -25.02
N ALA A 24 16.32 17.17 -25.63
CA ALA A 24 16.45 15.80 -25.13
C ALA A 24 17.89 15.32 -25.29
N TYR A 25 18.71 15.58 -24.27
CA TYR A 25 20.12 15.23 -24.28
C TYR A 25 20.37 14.03 -23.36
N LEU A 26 20.85 12.92 -23.93
CA LEU A 26 21.23 11.75 -23.13
C LEU A 26 22.40 12.10 -22.22
N ARG A 27 22.22 11.87 -20.92
CA ARG A 27 23.22 12.09 -19.87
C ARG A 27 23.17 10.94 -18.86
N TYR A 28 24.15 10.92 -17.97
CA TYR A 28 24.21 9.99 -16.85
C TYR A 28 24.01 10.72 -15.53
N TYR A 29 23.32 10.10 -14.59
CA TYR A 29 23.21 10.55 -13.21
C TYR A 29 23.54 9.38 -12.28
N TYR A 30 24.03 9.68 -11.09
CA TYR A 30 24.24 8.68 -10.04
C TYR A 30 22.93 8.43 -9.29
N ASP A 31 22.52 7.18 -9.21
CA ASP A 31 21.39 6.72 -8.41
C ASP A 31 21.94 6.15 -7.10
N PRO A 32 21.84 6.88 -5.96
CA PRO A 32 22.42 6.44 -4.69
C PRO A 32 21.66 5.25 -4.07
N ILE A 33 20.38 5.07 -4.42
CA ILE A 33 19.56 3.93 -3.97
C ILE A 33 20.10 2.64 -4.57
N HIS A 34 20.39 2.66 -5.87
CA HIS A 34 20.90 1.49 -6.59
C HIS A 34 22.43 1.46 -6.71
N GLN A 35 23.09 2.50 -6.21
CA GLN A 35 24.53 2.73 -6.23
C GLN A 35 25.13 2.60 -7.63
N LYS A 36 24.43 3.14 -8.63
CA LYS A 36 24.76 2.95 -10.04
C LYS A 36 24.53 4.22 -10.85
N CYS A 37 25.39 4.44 -11.83
CA CYS A 37 25.19 5.46 -12.84
C CYS A 37 24.14 5.01 -13.87
N LYS A 38 23.05 5.76 -14.00
CA LYS A 38 21.93 5.47 -14.91
C LYS A 38 21.79 6.57 -15.96
N LYS A 39 21.21 6.23 -17.11
CA LYS A 39 20.91 7.17 -18.19
C LYS A 39 19.65 7.97 -17.88
N PHE A 40 19.61 9.24 -18.31
CA PHE A 40 18.40 10.06 -18.34
C PHE A 40 18.47 11.12 -19.45
N HIS A 41 17.34 11.73 -19.79
CA HIS A 41 17.28 12.86 -20.72
C HIS A 41 17.25 14.17 -19.95
N TRP A 42 18.23 15.03 -20.18
CA TRP A 42 18.26 16.41 -19.71
C TRP A 42 17.76 17.35 -20.80
N THR A 43 17.03 18.39 -20.44
CA THR A 43 16.36 19.26 -21.41
C THR A 43 17.24 20.34 -22.02
N GLY A 44 18.47 20.49 -21.56
CA GLY A 44 19.46 21.41 -22.13
C GLY A 44 19.67 22.70 -21.34
N CYS A 45 18.89 22.96 -20.29
CA CYS A 45 19.14 24.07 -19.37
C CYS A 45 18.68 23.74 -17.94
N VAL A 46 19.14 24.54 -16.98
CA VAL A 46 18.78 24.44 -15.55
C VAL A 46 19.13 23.05 -14.97
N GLY A 47 18.82 22.83 -13.70
CA GLY A 47 19.06 21.58 -12.98
C GLY A 47 20.27 21.65 -12.06
N ASN A 48 20.80 20.49 -11.69
CA ASN A 48 21.85 20.36 -10.68
C ASN A 48 23.12 19.66 -11.24
N GLY A 49 24.06 19.36 -10.35
CA GLY A 49 25.34 18.75 -10.70
C GLY A 49 25.29 17.24 -10.94
N ASN A 50 24.20 16.53 -10.63
CA ASN A 50 24.09 15.09 -10.86
C ASN A 50 23.80 14.79 -12.34
N ARG A 51 24.73 15.22 -13.20
CA ARG A 51 24.61 15.15 -14.66
C ARG A 51 25.99 15.06 -15.29
N PHE A 52 26.30 13.89 -15.81
CA PHE A 52 27.57 13.55 -16.43
C PHE A 52 27.35 13.26 -17.92
N ILE A 53 28.38 13.55 -18.72
CA ILE A 53 28.32 13.34 -20.17
C ILE A 53 28.38 11.85 -20.52
N ASP A 54 29.14 11.07 -19.76
CA ASP A 54 29.32 9.64 -19.96
C ASP A 54 29.29 8.87 -18.62
N HIS A 55 29.19 7.55 -18.74
CA HIS A 55 29.09 6.63 -17.61
C HIS A 55 30.38 6.59 -16.77
N GLN A 56 31.55 6.72 -17.42
CA GLN A 56 32.84 6.62 -16.75
C GLN A 56 33.09 7.84 -15.84
N ALA A 57 32.77 9.04 -16.32
CA ALA A 57 32.84 10.27 -15.54
C ALA A 57 31.91 10.23 -14.32
N CYS A 58 30.70 9.68 -14.49
CA CYS A 58 29.77 9.47 -13.37
C CYS A 58 30.36 8.51 -12.34
N ASN A 59 30.84 7.33 -12.76
CA ASN A 59 31.43 6.35 -11.85
C ASN A 59 32.68 6.88 -11.15
N ALA A 60 33.58 7.54 -11.89
CA ALA A 60 34.79 8.11 -11.30
C ALA A 60 34.49 9.18 -10.26
N THR A 61 33.37 9.89 -10.41
CA THR A 61 32.95 10.95 -9.47
C THR A 61 32.22 10.38 -8.25
N CYS A 62 31.36 9.38 -8.45
CA CYS A 62 30.37 8.97 -7.45
C CYS A 62 30.60 7.56 -6.87
N ALA A 63 31.61 6.81 -7.33
CA ALA A 63 31.88 5.47 -6.80
C ALA A 63 32.10 5.49 -5.29
N GLY A 64 31.41 4.58 -4.58
CA GLY A 64 31.49 4.44 -3.13
C GLY A 64 30.65 5.45 -2.34
N ILE A 65 29.85 6.28 -3.00
CA ILE A 65 28.88 7.15 -2.33
C ILE A 65 27.61 6.34 -2.06
N HIS A 66 27.25 6.21 -0.80
CA HIS A 66 26.02 5.58 -0.36
C HIS A 66 25.17 6.66 0.31
N ASP A 67 23.86 6.71 0.03
CA ASP A 67 22.97 7.48 0.88
C ASP A 67 22.78 6.71 2.18
N GLU A 68 23.46 7.16 3.23
CA GLU A 68 23.24 6.64 4.58
C GLU A 68 21.97 7.24 5.24
N GLY A 69 21.16 8.02 4.50
CA GLY A 69 19.96 8.60 5.08
C GLY A 69 19.09 9.37 4.10
N SER A 70 18.14 8.68 3.49
CA SER A 70 16.72 8.93 3.74
C SER A 70 15.91 7.82 3.07
N ALA A 71 15.68 6.74 3.81
CA ALA A 71 14.37 6.10 3.72
C ALA A 71 13.31 7.21 3.85
N LEU A 72 12.28 7.15 2.99
CA LEU A 72 11.18 8.12 2.89
C LEU A 72 11.48 9.37 2.05
N GLU A 73 12.01 9.20 0.84
CA GLU A 73 11.41 9.99 -0.24
C GLU A 73 10.18 9.23 -0.71
N GLU A 74 9.04 9.69 -0.21
CA GLU A 74 7.76 9.54 -0.88
C GLU A 74 7.94 10.14 -2.29
N ASP A 75 8.40 9.34 -3.25
CA ASP A 75 8.12 9.65 -4.65
C ASP A 75 6.58 9.68 -4.74
N GLU A 76 6.09 10.92 -4.75
CA GLU A 76 4.72 11.36 -5.00
C GLU A 76 3.98 10.34 -5.86
N PRO A 77 3.05 9.55 -5.30
CA PRO A 77 2.14 8.81 -6.12
C PRO A 77 1.07 9.80 -6.59
N ASP A 78 0.83 9.82 -7.89
CA ASP A 78 -0.41 10.32 -8.50
C ASP A 78 -1.68 9.57 -8.00
N THR A 79 -1.55 8.75 -6.95
CA THR A 79 -2.62 8.12 -6.20
C THR A 79 -2.50 8.62 -4.76
N PRO A 80 -3.52 9.24 -4.15
CA PRO A 80 -3.36 9.71 -2.78
C PRO A 80 -3.23 8.48 -1.87
N ILE A 81 -2.01 8.18 -1.41
CA ILE A 81 -1.71 7.11 -0.45
C ILE A 81 -2.65 7.22 0.76
N ALA A 82 -3.02 8.45 1.13
CA ALA A 82 -4.02 8.75 2.15
C ALA A 82 -5.38 8.08 1.89
N LEU A 83 -5.81 7.91 0.63
CA LEU A 83 -7.04 7.17 0.29
C LEU A 83 -6.88 5.68 0.52
N ILE A 84 -5.78 5.08 0.09
CA ILE A 84 -5.56 3.63 0.27
C ILE A 84 -5.48 3.30 1.76
N LEU A 85 -4.69 4.07 2.52
CA LEU A 85 -4.59 3.91 3.97
C LEU A 85 -5.93 4.20 4.66
N GLY A 86 -6.64 5.25 4.26
CA GLY A 86 -7.95 5.59 4.82
C GLY A 86 -9.00 4.51 4.59
N VAL A 87 -9.05 3.92 3.39
CA VAL A 87 -9.98 2.83 3.07
C VAL A 87 -9.63 1.56 3.85
N VAL A 88 -8.34 1.19 3.92
CA VAL A 88 -7.90 0.02 4.68
C VAL A 88 -8.19 0.16 6.17
N LEU A 89 -7.90 1.33 6.76
CA LEU A 89 -8.20 1.61 8.17
C LEU A 89 -9.71 1.67 8.43
N GLY A 90 -10.49 2.23 7.51
CA GLY A 90 -11.94 2.27 7.59
C GLY A 90 -12.58 0.88 7.55
N ILE A 91 -12.17 0.02 6.62
CA ILE A 91 -12.68 -1.35 6.49
C ILE A 91 -12.30 -2.18 7.71
N THR A 92 -11.03 -2.15 8.12
CA THR A 92 -10.55 -2.91 9.29
C THR A 92 -11.24 -2.44 10.57
N GLY A 93 -11.36 -1.12 10.79
CA GLY A 93 -12.10 -0.55 11.91
C GLY A 93 -13.58 -0.93 11.90
N GLY A 94 -14.24 -0.83 10.74
CA GLY A 94 -15.64 -1.20 10.58
C GLY A 94 -15.93 -2.68 10.85
N ILE A 95 -15.06 -3.58 10.39
CA ILE A 95 -15.16 -5.01 10.67
C ILE A 95 -15.00 -5.27 12.17
N ILE A 96 -14.00 -4.67 12.82
CA ILE A 96 -13.77 -4.83 14.26
C ILE A 96 -14.98 -4.32 15.05
N ILE A 97 -15.49 -3.13 14.73
CA ILE A 97 -16.67 -2.55 15.37
C ILE A 97 -17.90 -3.46 15.16
N GLY A 98 -18.12 -3.95 13.94
CA GLY A 98 -19.22 -4.87 13.64
C GLY A 98 -19.14 -6.18 14.43
N VAL A 99 -17.95 -6.77 14.54
CA VAL A 99 -17.72 -7.99 15.34
C VAL A 99 -17.97 -7.72 16.82
N VAL A 100 -17.47 -6.60 17.36
CA VAL A 100 -17.72 -6.23 18.77
C VAL A 100 -19.22 -6.05 19.03
N ILE A 101 -19.93 -5.33 18.16
CA ILE A 101 -21.39 -5.16 18.28
C ILE A 101 -22.10 -6.52 18.21
N PHE A 102 -21.72 -7.39 17.27
CA PHE A 102 -22.30 -8.73 17.14
C PHE A 102 -22.08 -9.57 18.40
N LEU A 103 -20.86 -9.57 18.95
CA LEU A 103 -20.52 -10.28 20.19
C LEU A 103 -21.31 -9.75 21.39
N VAL A 104 -21.52 -8.43 21.48
CA VAL A 104 -22.37 -7.80 22.52
C VAL A 104 -23.84 -8.17 22.35
N ILE A 105 -24.35 -8.21 21.12
CA ILE A 105 -25.73 -8.66 20.86
C ILE A 105 -25.89 -10.14 21.18
N GLN A 106 -24.90 -10.97 20.88
CA GLN A 106 -24.91 -12.40 21.19
C GLN A 106 -24.83 -12.67 22.69
N SER A 107 -24.03 -11.91 23.44
CA SER A 107 -23.99 -12.01 24.91
C SER A 107 -25.33 -11.62 25.55
N ASN A 108 -26.01 -10.61 24.99
CA ASN A 108 -27.35 -10.21 25.45
C ASN A 108 -28.45 -11.22 25.08
N LYS A 109 -28.36 -11.85 23.89
CA LYS A 109 -29.28 -12.93 23.51
C LYS A 109 -29.08 -14.20 24.35
N ASN A 110 -27.86 -14.47 24.81
CA ASN A 110 -27.56 -15.58 25.73
C ASN A 110 -28.18 -15.42 27.12
N HIS A 111 -28.59 -14.21 27.54
CA HIS A 111 -29.35 -14.01 28.78
C HIS A 111 -30.87 -14.21 28.62
N LYS A 112 -31.39 -14.52 27.42
CA LYS A 112 -32.84 -14.59 27.13
C LYS A 112 -33.34 -15.93 26.57
N SER A 113 -32.79 -17.05 27.03
CA SER A 113 -33.40 -18.39 26.90
C SER A 113 -33.14 -19.16 28.20
N ALA A 114 -34.07 -19.79 28.93
CA ALA A 114 -35.41 -20.37 28.68
C ALA A 114 -36.17 -20.47 30.05
N PRO A 115 -37.17 -21.36 30.33
CA PRO A 115 -38.27 -21.97 29.58
C PRO A 115 -39.67 -21.75 30.27
N LYS A 116 -40.81 -22.03 29.62
CA LYS A 116 -42.04 -22.46 30.33
C LYS A 116 -42.74 -23.59 29.58
N LYS A 117 -42.75 -24.75 30.24
CA LYS A 117 -43.51 -25.98 29.96
C LYS A 117 -44.83 -25.89 30.72
N VAL A 118 -45.93 -26.41 30.18
CA VAL A 118 -46.86 -27.39 30.79
C VAL A 118 -48.04 -27.60 29.81
N GLU A 119 -48.38 -28.88 29.73
CA GLU A 119 -49.30 -29.62 28.88
C GLU A 119 -50.78 -29.39 29.27
N GLU A 120 -51.69 -29.25 28.30
CA GLU A 120 -53.10 -29.59 28.49
C GLU A 120 -53.59 -30.43 27.30
N VAL A 121 -54.01 -31.64 27.65
CA VAL A 121 -54.64 -32.69 26.83
C VAL A 121 -55.98 -32.20 26.28
N LYS A 122 -56.26 -32.45 24.99
CA LYS A 122 -57.61 -32.77 24.51
C LYS A 122 -57.58 -33.62 23.26
N MET A 123 -58.56 -34.50 23.24
CA MET A 123 -58.58 -35.84 22.69
C MET A 123 -59.38 -35.90 21.38
N ALA A 124 -59.13 -36.96 20.62
CA ALA A 124 -59.94 -37.53 19.54
C ALA A 124 -59.89 -36.86 18.15
N THR A 125 -59.36 -37.57 17.14
CA THR A 125 -60.17 -38.44 16.24
C THR A 125 -59.21 -39.24 15.32
N PRO A 126 -59.45 -40.55 15.05
CA PRO A 126 -58.50 -41.40 14.31
C PRO A 126 -58.78 -41.44 12.80
N LEU A 127 -57.70 -41.51 12.02
CA LEU A 127 -57.69 -41.98 10.64
C LEU A 127 -58.24 -43.41 10.57
N GLN A 128 -59.26 -43.64 9.74
CA GLN A 128 -59.68 -44.98 9.32
C GLN A 128 -59.52 -45.09 7.81
N GLN A 129 -58.58 -45.96 7.43
CA GLN A 129 -58.42 -46.53 6.10
C GLN A 129 -59.60 -47.48 5.82
N GLU A 130 -60.26 -47.34 4.68
CA GLU A 130 -61.27 -48.30 4.22
C GLU A 130 -60.65 -49.65 3.83
N PRO A 131 -61.27 -50.78 4.19
CA PRO A 131 -61.03 -52.06 3.54
C PRO A 131 -62.15 -52.42 2.54
N ILE A 132 -61.69 -52.94 1.41
CA ILE A 132 -62.41 -53.48 0.27
C ILE A 132 -63.38 -54.60 0.68
N GLU A 133 -64.64 -54.50 0.25
CA GLU A 133 -65.62 -55.61 0.25
C GLU A 133 -65.21 -56.72 -0.71
N MET A 134 -65.40 -57.98 -0.30
CA MET A 134 -65.63 -59.10 -1.21
C MET A 134 -66.69 -60.03 -0.63
N ALA A 135 -67.89 -60.02 -1.24
CA ALA A 135 -68.81 -61.15 -1.41
C ALA A 135 -69.85 -60.81 -2.48
#